data_AF-A0A6N9UX54-F1
#
_entry.id   AF-A0A6N9UX54-F1
#
_cell.length_a   1.000
_cell.length_b   1.000
_cell.length_c   1.000
_cell.angle_alpha   90.00
_cell.angle_beta   90.00
_cell.angle_gamma   90.00
#
_symmetry.space_group_name_H-M   'P 1'
#
loop_
_entity.id
_entity.type
_entity.pdbx_description
1 polymer ?
#
loop_
_entity_poly.entity_id
_entity_poly.type
_entity_poly.pdbx_seq_one_letter_code
_entity_poly.pdbx_strand_id
1 'polypeptide(L)'
;AHLRARLPLSGRTLADLGRDLAAAPDWLAAPHGAFGTGLESLVHETVTASADAFGADFAMSRGMRSLPDLVRALRGENWAAICDWDITHFFCCVVPRPEAAAHFGGSRAALADAAWAMSSRMSYNSWHFVAGNLPREPEVVARDHFVPPVIPDVAYFSDQHHHGHVNNNVRFSVRSPQPVEVDGRRFDGFMDLRLLRCAGEPFGEQDLLAAHRVSGFVARATSLAAALVAAGTGLEVTAFDSDWHWTAVTGTGPAAPGALAGPDRRAS
;
A
#
# COMPACT_ATOMS: atom_id res chain seq x y z
N ALA A 1 6.08 -6.47 -18.96
CA ALA A 1 6.58 -5.44 -19.90
C ALA A 1 6.58 -4.07 -19.24
N HIS A 2 5.43 -3.62 -18.70
CA HIS A 2 5.27 -2.37 -17.94
C HIS A 2 6.43 -2.05 -17.00
N LEU A 3 6.70 -2.94 -16.03
CA LEU A 3 7.76 -2.71 -15.03
C LEU A 3 9.13 -2.39 -15.63
N ARG A 4 9.53 -3.06 -16.71
CA ARG A 4 10.83 -2.83 -17.37
C ARG A 4 10.88 -1.50 -18.14
N ALA A 5 9.73 -1.01 -18.58
CA ALA A 5 9.63 0.26 -19.29
C ALA A 5 9.61 1.44 -18.32
N ARG A 6 9.27 1.20 -17.05
CA ARG A 6 9.03 2.23 -16.04
C ARG A 6 10.04 2.22 -14.90
N LEU A 7 10.72 1.11 -14.66
CA LEU A 7 11.70 0.95 -13.60
C LEU A 7 13.07 0.59 -14.22
N PRO A 8 14.18 0.95 -13.56
CA PRO A 8 15.54 0.64 -14.02
C PRO A 8 15.89 -0.82 -13.71
N LEU A 9 15.08 -1.76 -14.22
CA LEU A 9 15.20 -3.19 -13.97
C LEU A 9 15.27 -4.00 -15.27
N SER A 10 16.17 -4.97 -15.26
CA SER A 10 16.39 -5.92 -16.34
C SER A 10 15.86 -7.31 -16.00
N GLY A 11 15.35 -8.03 -17.01
CA GLY A 11 14.78 -9.36 -16.83
C GLY A 11 13.51 -9.59 -17.65
N ARG A 12 12.96 -10.81 -17.63
CA ARG A 12 11.67 -11.12 -18.30
C ARG A 12 10.59 -11.57 -17.32
N THR A 13 10.99 -12.11 -16.17
CA THR A 13 10.10 -12.58 -15.11
C THR A 13 10.26 -11.74 -13.84
N LEU A 14 9.28 -11.77 -12.92
CA LEU A 14 9.42 -11.14 -11.60
C LEU A 14 10.64 -11.64 -10.83
N ALA A 15 11.01 -12.92 -11.02
CA ALA A 15 12.21 -13.50 -10.43
C ALA A 15 13.49 -12.88 -11.00
N ASP A 16 13.55 -12.64 -12.32
CA ASP A 16 14.68 -11.94 -12.94
C ASP A 16 14.77 -10.50 -12.43
N LEU A 17 13.65 -9.76 -12.44
CA LEU A 17 13.59 -8.38 -11.97
C LEU A 17 14.02 -8.27 -10.51
N GLY A 18 13.60 -9.21 -9.66
CA GLY A 18 14.05 -9.25 -8.27
C GLY A 18 15.54 -9.54 -8.14
N ARG A 19 16.12 -10.40 -8.99
CA ARG A 19 17.57 -10.67 -8.98
C ARG A 19 18.37 -9.44 -9.39
N ASP A 20 17.94 -8.77 -10.45
CA ASP A 20 18.54 -7.52 -10.92
C ASP A 20 18.45 -6.42 -9.84
N LEU A 21 17.28 -6.28 -9.22
CA LEU A 21 17.08 -5.36 -8.09
C LEU A 21 18.03 -5.63 -6.92
N ALA A 22 18.23 -6.91 -6.56
CA ALA A 22 19.13 -7.27 -5.47
C ALA A 22 20.61 -7.08 -5.80
N ALA A 23 20.99 -7.03 -7.08
CA ALA A 23 22.36 -6.77 -7.50
C ALA A 23 22.74 -5.29 -7.36
N ALA A 24 21.76 -4.39 -7.43
CA ALA A 24 21.96 -2.95 -7.27
C ALA A 24 20.76 -2.30 -6.53
N PRO A 25 20.61 -2.54 -5.21
CA PRO A 25 19.44 -2.07 -4.46
C PRO A 25 19.44 -0.56 -4.19
N ASP A 26 20.59 0.11 -4.27
CA ASP A 26 20.78 1.50 -3.83
C ASP A 26 19.80 2.50 -4.47
N TRP A 27 19.36 2.25 -5.71
CA TRP A 27 18.39 3.12 -6.38
C TRP A 27 17.03 3.15 -5.68
N LEU A 28 16.69 2.15 -4.85
CA LEU A 28 15.46 2.14 -4.05
C LEU A 28 15.37 3.35 -3.09
N ALA A 29 16.52 3.88 -2.66
CA ALA A 29 16.57 5.05 -1.78
C ALA A 29 16.78 6.38 -2.53
N ALA A 30 17.08 6.33 -3.82
CA ALA A 30 17.29 7.52 -4.65
C ALA A 30 15.97 7.99 -5.29
N PRO A 31 15.78 9.30 -5.56
CA PRO A 31 14.62 9.77 -6.31
C PRO A 31 14.47 9.09 -7.67
N HIS A 32 13.24 8.77 -8.05
CA HIS A 32 12.94 8.13 -9.32
C HIS A 32 11.61 8.60 -9.90
N GLY A 33 11.64 9.18 -11.11
CA GLY A 33 10.46 9.74 -11.75
C GLY A 33 9.86 10.88 -10.93
N ALA A 34 8.57 10.78 -10.61
CA ALA A 34 7.86 11.76 -9.78
C ALA A 34 7.91 11.44 -8.28
N PHE A 35 8.67 10.41 -7.87
CA PHE A 35 8.70 9.93 -6.49
C PHE A 35 10.02 10.29 -5.81
N GLY A 36 9.96 10.55 -4.49
CA GLY A 36 11.11 10.87 -3.67
C GLY A 36 12.10 9.71 -3.53
N THR A 37 11.63 8.48 -3.72
CA THR A 37 12.42 7.26 -3.65
C THR A 37 12.08 6.27 -4.77
N GLY A 38 13.05 5.42 -5.12
CA GLY A 38 12.86 4.29 -6.03
C GLY A 38 11.88 3.26 -5.47
N LEU A 39 11.82 3.10 -4.15
CA LEU A 39 10.82 2.22 -3.50
C LEU A 39 9.39 2.69 -3.78
N GLU A 40 9.11 3.99 -3.63
CA GLU A 40 7.79 4.57 -3.97
C GLU A 40 7.44 4.32 -5.43
N SER A 41 8.38 4.59 -6.34
CA SER A 41 8.18 4.34 -7.76
C SER A 41 7.94 2.86 -8.05
N LEU A 42 8.67 1.95 -7.40
CA LEU A 42 8.51 0.51 -7.58
C LEU A 42 7.15 0.04 -7.10
N VAL A 43 6.72 0.48 -5.91
CA VAL A 43 5.40 0.16 -5.35
C VAL A 43 4.32 0.65 -6.29
N HIS A 44 4.35 1.93 -6.68
CA HIS A 44 3.35 2.52 -7.57
C HIS A 44 3.27 1.78 -8.91
N GLU A 45 4.39 1.66 -9.63
CA GLU A 45 4.38 1.05 -10.96
C GLU A 45 4.00 -0.44 -10.93
N THR A 46 4.28 -1.14 -9.82
CA THR A 46 3.84 -2.52 -9.62
C THR A 46 2.34 -2.62 -9.35
N VAL A 47 1.81 -1.73 -8.52
CA VAL A 47 0.37 -1.67 -8.23
C VAL A 47 -0.41 -1.27 -9.49
N THR A 48 0.02 -0.25 -10.23
CA THR A 48 -0.58 0.15 -11.52
C THR A 48 -0.57 -1.02 -12.51
N ALA A 49 0.59 -1.66 -12.72
CA ALA A 49 0.69 -2.81 -13.63
C ALA A 49 -0.23 -3.97 -13.22
N SER A 50 -0.44 -4.15 -11.90
CA SER A 50 -1.34 -5.17 -11.38
C SER A 50 -2.80 -4.83 -11.65
N ALA A 51 -3.22 -3.58 -11.45
CA ALA A 51 -4.59 -3.17 -11.76
C ALA A 51 -4.94 -3.52 -13.23
N ASP A 52 -4.05 -3.20 -14.16
CA ASP A 52 -4.22 -3.48 -15.58
C ASP A 52 -4.14 -4.98 -15.91
N ALA A 53 -3.10 -5.66 -15.46
CA ALA A 53 -2.86 -7.07 -15.83
C ALA A 53 -3.95 -8.02 -15.33
N PHE A 54 -4.57 -7.71 -14.19
CA PHE A 54 -5.65 -8.50 -13.61
C PHE A 54 -7.05 -7.97 -13.96
N GLY A 55 -7.15 -6.87 -14.71
CA GLY A 55 -8.42 -6.19 -14.95
C GLY A 55 -9.17 -5.90 -13.63
N ALA A 56 -8.43 -5.45 -12.62
CA ALA A 56 -8.98 -5.09 -11.31
C ALA A 56 -9.34 -3.60 -11.33
N ASP A 57 -10.50 -3.25 -10.76
CA ASP A 57 -10.94 -1.85 -10.65
C ASP A 57 -10.02 -1.05 -9.74
N PHE A 58 -9.46 -1.70 -8.72
CA PHE A 58 -8.41 -1.15 -7.87
C PHE A 58 -7.33 -2.19 -7.62
N ALA A 59 -6.08 -1.75 -7.59
CA ALA A 59 -5.00 -2.48 -6.96
C ALA A 59 -4.40 -1.63 -5.84
N MET A 60 -3.86 -2.28 -4.82
CA MET A 60 -3.19 -1.56 -3.74
C MET A 60 -2.07 -2.35 -3.09
N SER A 61 -1.09 -1.60 -2.55
CA SER A 61 -0.05 -2.13 -1.68
C SER A 61 0.20 -1.17 -0.51
N ARG A 62 0.68 -1.70 0.61
CA ARG A 62 0.86 -0.95 1.86
C ARG A 62 2.22 -1.21 2.50
N GLY A 63 2.60 -0.32 3.41
CA GLY A 63 3.83 -0.43 4.18
C GLY A 63 3.95 0.69 5.22
N MET A 64 5.18 0.89 5.70
CA MET A 64 5.54 1.95 6.65
C MET A 64 6.20 3.13 5.95
N ARG A 65 5.92 4.35 6.43
CA ARG A 65 6.51 5.57 5.87
C ARG A 65 8.00 5.69 6.15
N SER A 66 8.41 5.46 7.40
CA SER A 66 9.79 5.59 7.84
C SER A 66 10.34 4.25 8.30
N LEU A 67 11.08 3.58 7.41
CA LEU A 67 11.92 2.45 7.80
C LEU A 67 13.05 2.87 8.76
N PRO A 68 13.67 4.07 8.63
CA PRO A 68 14.69 4.53 9.57
C PRO A 68 14.19 4.60 11.02
N ASP A 69 12.97 5.09 11.25
CA ASP A 69 12.41 5.15 12.60
C ASP A 69 12.13 3.75 13.15
N LEU A 70 11.64 2.83 12.31
CA LEU A 70 11.48 1.43 12.70
C LEU A 70 12.81 0.78 13.08
N VAL A 71 13.84 0.91 12.25
CA VAL A 71 15.17 0.35 12.55
C VAL A 71 15.74 0.96 13.84
N ARG A 72 15.60 2.28 14.04
CA ARG A 72 16.06 2.95 15.26
C ARG A 72 15.34 2.43 16.50
N ALA A 73 14.01 2.30 16.44
CA ALA A 73 13.21 1.79 17.54
C ALA A 73 13.53 0.31 17.84
N LEU A 74 13.71 -0.52 16.81
CA LEU A 74 14.10 -1.92 16.96
C LEU A 74 15.44 -2.08 17.67
N ARG A 75 16.47 -1.35 17.24
CA ARG A 75 17.82 -1.40 17.84
C ARG A 75 17.88 -0.87 19.25
N GLY A 76 17.05 0.13 19.56
CA GLY A 76 16.91 0.67 20.91
C GLY A 76 15.95 -0.14 21.79
N GLU A 77 15.38 -1.24 21.29
CA GLU A 77 14.34 -2.03 21.96
C GLU A 77 13.19 -1.17 22.49
N ASN A 78 12.86 -0.10 21.76
CA ASN A 78 11.86 0.88 22.17
C ASN A 78 10.48 0.46 21.68
N TRP A 79 9.95 -0.62 22.27
CA TRP A 79 8.66 -1.19 21.88
C TRP A 79 7.51 -0.24 22.18
N ALA A 80 7.61 0.53 23.27
CA ALA A 80 6.62 1.55 23.62
C ALA A 80 6.45 2.56 22.48
N ALA A 81 7.55 3.07 21.91
CA ALA A 81 7.47 4.00 20.78
C ALA A 81 6.81 3.38 19.55
N ILE A 82 7.08 2.09 19.24
CA ILE A 82 6.42 1.40 18.11
C ILE A 82 4.92 1.23 18.38
N CYS A 83 4.54 0.89 19.61
CA CYS A 83 3.15 0.73 20.01
C CYS A 83 2.35 2.05 20.02
N ASP A 84 3.04 3.17 20.27
CA ASP A 84 2.47 4.53 20.31
C ASP A 84 2.34 5.20 18.94
N TRP A 85 2.90 4.61 17.88
CA TRP A 85 2.67 5.11 16.52
C TRP A 85 1.18 5.14 16.17
N ASP A 86 0.80 6.08 15.31
CA ASP A 86 -0.55 6.21 14.77
C ASP A 86 -0.60 5.78 13.29
N ILE A 87 -1.78 5.90 12.68
CA ILE A 87 -1.99 5.53 11.28
C ILE A 87 -1.15 6.37 10.29
N THR A 88 -0.62 7.52 10.69
CA THR A 88 0.16 8.40 9.81
C THR A 88 1.56 7.85 9.53
N HIS A 89 2.05 6.94 10.38
CA HIS A 89 3.32 6.21 10.19
C HIS A 89 3.25 5.15 9.09
N PHE A 90 2.06 4.94 8.51
CA PHE A 90 1.80 3.94 7.49
C PHE A 90 1.25 4.60 6.22
N PHE A 91 1.48 3.93 5.09
CA PHE A 91 0.91 4.32 3.81
C PHE A 91 0.23 3.13 3.15
N CYS A 92 -0.69 3.44 2.24
CA CYS A 92 -1.17 2.50 1.26
C CYS A 92 -1.32 3.20 -0.10
N CYS A 93 -0.57 2.73 -1.09
CA CYS A 93 -0.73 3.12 -2.48
C CYS A 93 -1.96 2.42 -3.02
N VAL A 94 -3.00 3.18 -3.37
CA VAL A 94 -4.21 2.67 -4.04
C VAL A 94 -4.28 3.26 -5.44
N VAL A 95 -4.30 2.41 -6.45
CA VAL A 95 -4.41 2.82 -7.86
C VAL A 95 -5.72 2.26 -8.42
N PRO A 96 -6.72 3.13 -8.67
CA PRO A 96 -7.88 2.74 -9.45
C PRO A 96 -7.57 2.73 -10.94
N ARG A 97 -8.22 1.84 -11.68
CA ARG A 97 -8.34 1.98 -13.13
C ARG A 97 -9.34 3.10 -13.46
N PRO A 98 -9.10 3.92 -14.50
CA PRO A 98 -10.02 4.99 -14.88
C PRO A 98 -11.47 4.52 -15.12
N GLU A 99 -11.63 3.31 -15.65
CA GLU A 99 -12.93 2.70 -15.93
C GLU A 99 -13.76 2.43 -14.66
N ALA A 100 -13.09 2.28 -13.51
CA ALA A 100 -13.76 2.08 -12.22
C ALA A 100 -14.68 3.25 -11.85
N ALA A 101 -14.46 4.45 -12.42
CA ALA A 101 -15.33 5.62 -12.22
C ALA A 101 -16.79 5.33 -12.56
N ALA A 102 -17.09 4.36 -13.45
CA ALA A 102 -18.45 3.94 -13.76
C ALA A 102 -19.22 3.44 -12.53
N HIS A 103 -18.53 2.83 -11.55
CA HIS A 103 -19.12 2.38 -10.28
C HIS A 103 -19.39 3.52 -9.30
N PHE A 104 -18.86 4.72 -9.57
CA PHE A 104 -18.98 5.91 -8.74
C PHE A 104 -19.71 7.04 -9.50
N GLY A 105 -20.71 6.67 -10.31
CA GLY A 105 -21.53 7.63 -11.06
C GLY A 105 -20.77 8.41 -12.14
N GLY A 106 -19.63 7.89 -12.61
CA GLY A 106 -18.74 8.57 -13.56
C GLY A 106 -17.88 9.67 -12.93
N SER A 107 -17.92 9.85 -11.60
CA SER A 107 -17.19 10.92 -10.92
C SER A 107 -15.77 10.50 -10.55
N ARG A 108 -14.79 11.20 -11.13
CA ARG A 108 -13.36 11.05 -10.75
C ARG A 108 -13.09 11.51 -9.32
N ALA A 109 -13.84 12.50 -8.83
CA ALA A 109 -13.73 12.95 -7.45
C ALA A 109 -14.20 11.86 -6.47
N ALA A 110 -15.36 11.25 -6.73
CA ALA A 110 -15.85 10.15 -5.90
C ALA A 110 -14.92 8.91 -5.96
N LEU A 111 -14.31 8.65 -7.12
CA LEU A 111 -13.30 7.61 -7.26
C LEU A 111 -12.03 7.92 -6.44
N ALA A 112 -11.62 9.19 -6.39
CA ALA A 112 -10.49 9.63 -5.58
C ALA A 112 -10.77 9.48 -4.08
N ASP A 113 -11.96 9.89 -3.64
CA ASP A 113 -12.42 9.72 -2.26
C ASP A 113 -12.46 8.24 -1.86
N ALA A 114 -12.94 7.37 -2.76
CA ALA A 114 -12.94 5.93 -2.55
C ALA A 114 -11.51 5.37 -2.40
N ALA A 115 -10.59 5.78 -3.28
CA ALA A 115 -9.19 5.36 -3.21
C ALA A 115 -8.53 5.80 -1.89
N TRP A 116 -8.78 7.04 -1.45
CA TRP A 116 -8.29 7.53 -0.17
C TRP A 116 -8.90 6.78 1.03
N ALA A 117 -10.22 6.53 1.01
CA ALA A 117 -10.90 5.78 2.07
C ALA A 117 -10.33 4.36 2.21
N MET A 118 -10.04 3.69 1.08
CA MET A 118 -9.35 2.39 1.08
C MET A 118 -7.94 2.50 1.66
N SER A 119 -7.17 3.53 1.25
CA SER A 119 -5.81 3.76 1.71
C SER A 119 -5.77 3.94 3.24
N SER A 120 -6.59 4.85 3.76
CA SER A 120 -6.71 5.13 5.20
C SER A 120 -7.09 3.88 6.00
N ARG A 121 -8.05 3.09 5.50
CA ARG A 121 -8.42 1.82 6.14
C ARG A 121 -7.27 0.80 6.13
N MET A 122 -6.45 0.77 5.07
CA MET A 122 -5.28 -0.12 5.01
C MET A 122 -4.14 0.35 5.91
N SER A 123 -3.93 1.66 6.06
CA SER A 123 -3.00 2.19 7.08
C SER A 123 -3.43 1.79 8.50
N TYR A 124 -4.72 1.82 8.80
CA TYR A 124 -5.26 1.30 10.07
C TYR A 124 -4.98 -0.19 10.28
N ASN A 125 -5.04 -1.01 9.22
CA ASN A 125 -4.65 -2.43 9.32
C ASN A 125 -3.16 -2.58 9.64
N SER A 126 -2.29 -1.86 8.93
CA SER A 126 -0.85 -1.90 9.17
C SER A 126 -0.49 -1.48 10.60
N TRP A 127 -1.14 -0.43 11.10
CA TRP A 127 -1.02 0.03 12.48
C TRP A 127 -1.35 -1.05 13.52
N HIS A 128 -2.37 -1.86 13.27
CA HIS A 128 -2.70 -2.98 14.16
C HIS A 128 -1.77 -4.19 13.99
N PHE A 129 -1.17 -4.41 12.83
CA PHE A 129 -0.30 -5.58 12.61
C PHE A 129 1.12 -5.36 13.13
N VAL A 130 1.61 -4.12 13.20
CA VAL A 130 3.01 -3.87 13.60
C VAL A 130 3.31 -4.39 15.01
N ALA A 131 2.41 -4.14 15.96
CA ALA A 131 2.56 -4.59 17.35
C ALA A 131 2.53 -6.12 17.47
N GLY A 132 1.71 -6.79 16.66
CA GLY A 132 1.62 -8.26 16.62
C GLY A 132 2.91 -8.96 16.14
N ASN A 133 3.90 -8.22 15.64
CA ASN A 133 5.21 -8.73 15.23
C ASN A 133 6.32 -8.51 16.28
N LEU A 134 6.02 -7.85 17.40
CA LEU A 134 6.99 -7.52 18.43
C LEU A 134 7.09 -8.61 19.51
N PRO A 135 8.18 -8.66 20.30
CA PRO A 135 8.26 -9.50 21.49
C PRO A 135 7.13 -9.22 22.48
N ARG A 136 6.78 -10.19 23.32
CA ARG A 136 5.70 -10.08 24.32
C ARG A 136 6.12 -9.28 25.57
N GLU A 137 6.55 -8.04 25.36
CA GLU A 137 6.87 -7.10 26.45
C GLU A 137 5.59 -6.44 27.02
N PRO A 138 5.61 -5.89 28.24
CA PRO A 138 4.43 -5.36 28.92
C PRO A 138 3.61 -4.36 28.08
N GLU A 139 4.29 -3.42 27.41
CA GLU A 139 3.67 -2.42 26.54
C GLU A 139 3.01 -3.03 25.28
N VAL A 140 3.60 -4.09 24.73
CA VAL A 140 3.07 -4.80 23.56
C VAL A 140 1.84 -5.61 23.96
N VAL A 141 1.89 -6.28 25.11
CA VAL A 141 0.76 -7.05 25.66
C VAL A 141 -0.41 -6.15 26.06
N ALA A 142 -0.13 -4.93 26.51
CA ALA A 142 -1.16 -3.94 26.86
C ALA A 142 -1.85 -3.33 25.61
N ARG A 143 -1.20 -3.38 24.45
CA ARG A 143 -1.70 -2.82 23.19
C ARG A 143 -2.64 -3.80 22.49
N ASP A 144 -3.88 -3.37 22.22
CA ASP A 144 -4.79 -4.13 21.36
C ASP A 144 -4.21 -4.25 19.94
N HIS A 145 -4.12 -5.45 19.37
CA HIS A 145 -3.52 -5.63 18.06
C HIS A 145 -4.12 -6.84 17.36
N PHE A 146 -4.07 -6.84 16.03
CA PHE A 146 -4.48 -7.99 15.25
C PHE A 146 -3.31 -8.94 15.02
N VAL A 147 -3.60 -10.24 14.91
CA VAL A 147 -2.62 -11.20 14.42
C VAL A 147 -2.27 -10.83 12.98
N PRO A 148 -0.98 -10.62 12.64
CA PRO A 148 -0.60 -10.26 11.29
C PRO A 148 -1.02 -11.34 10.27
N PRO A 149 -1.64 -10.97 9.14
CA PRO A 149 -2.11 -11.96 8.17
C PRO A 149 -0.93 -12.60 7.44
N VAL A 150 -0.98 -13.93 7.28
CA VAL A 150 0.07 -14.71 6.58
C VAL A 150 -0.46 -15.58 5.43
N ILE A 151 -1.78 -15.73 5.32
CA ILE A 151 -2.41 -16.60 4.33
C ILE A 151 -3.04 -15.73 3.23
N PRO A 152 -2.71 -15.95 1.95
CA PRO A 152 -3.38 -15.31 0.84
C PRO A 152 -4.78 -15.91 0.61
N ASP A 153 -5.74 -15.09 0.20
CA ASP A 153 -7.14 -15.51 0.04
C ASP A 153 -7.85 -14.78 -1.11
N VAL A 154 -8.97 -15.37 -1.53
CA VAL A 154 -9.95 -14.78 -2.45
C VAL A 154 -11.29 -14.66 -1.76
N ALA A 155 -11.98 -13.54 -1.96
CA ALA A 155 -13.30 -13.30 -1.40
C ALA A 155 -14.33 -13.00 -2.49
N TYR A 156 -15.55 -13.50 -2.26
CA TYR A 156 -16.70 -13.39 -3.15
C TYR A 156 -17.83 -12.65 -2.44
N PHE A 157 -18.56 -11.81 -3.20
CA PHE A 157 -19.73 -11.07 -2.71
C PHE A 157 -19.44 -10.25 -1.44
N SER A 158 -18.25 -9.65 -1.41
CA SER A 158 -17.78 -8.78 -0.33
C SER A 158 -18.66 -7.53 -0.12
N ASP A 159 -19.35 -7.12 -1.17
CA ASP A 159 -20.30 -6.02 -1.25
C ASP A 159 -21.63 -6.30 -0.52
N GLN A 160 -21.81 -7.49 0.07
CA GLN A 160 -23.05 -7.86 0.76
C GLN A 160 -22.98 -7.80 2.28
N HIS A 161 -21.79 -7.72 2.88
CA HIS A 161 -21.65 -7.92 4.33
C HIS A 161 -20.61 -7.05 5.02
N HIS A 162 -19.68 -6.43 4.29
CA HIS A 162 -18.64 -5.62 4.89
C HIS A 162 -18.84 -4.15 4.52
N HIS A 163 -19.19 -3.28 5.49
CA HIS A 163 -19.57 -1.88 5.23
C HIS A 163 -18.58 -1.13 4.32
N GLY A 164 -17.28 -1.28 4.55
CA GLY A 164 -16.26 -0.66 3.70
C GLY A 164 -16.28 -1.17 2.25
N HIS A 165 -16.63 -2.44 2.03
CA HIS A 165 -16.78 -3.00 0.70
C HIS A 165 -18.10 -2.58 0.04
N VAL A 166 -19.20 -2.55 0.79
CA VAL A 166 -20.50 -2.03 0.34
C VAL A 166 -20.35 -0.60 -0.19
N ASN A 167 -19.75 0.29 0.61
CA ASN A 167 -19.61 1.71 0.26
C ASN A 167 -18.69 1.95 -0.94
N ASN A 168 -17.79 1.02 -1.24
CA ASN A 168 -16.84 1.12 -2.35
C ASN A 168 -17.17 0.14 -3.50
N ASN A 169 -18.37 -0.45 -3.49
CA ASN A 169 -18.81 -1.44 -4.48
C ASN A 169 -17.86 -2.63 -4.64
N VAL A 170 -17.08 -3.02 -3.64
CA VAL A 170 -16.06 -4.09 -3.74
C VAL A 170 -16.73 -5.45 -3.65
N ARG A 171 -16.93 -6.11 -4.79
CA ARG A 171 -17.62 -7.40 -4.87
C ARG A 171 -16.69 -8.59 -4.76
N PHE A 172 -15.55 -8.53 -5.44
CA PHE A 172 -14.55 -9.59 -5.45
C PHE A 172 -13.19 -9.03 -5.03
N SER A 173 -12.42 -9.82 -4.30
CA SER A 173 -11.07 -9.40 -3.92
C SER A 173 -10.09 -10.56 -3.86
N VAL A 174 -8.83 -10.21 -4.11
CA VAL A 174 -7.65 -11.00 -3.76
C VAL A 174 -6.91 -10.27 -2.66
N ARG A 175 -6.44 -11.00 -1.67
CA ARG A 175 -5.50 -10.52 -0.65
C ARG A 175 -4.28 -11.43 -0.66
N SER A 176 -3.09 -10.83 -0.71
CA SER A 176 -1.84 -11.57 -0.65
C SER A 176 -0.87 -10.87 0.30
N PRO A 177 -0.93 -11.16 1.61
CA PRO A 177 0.03 -10.63 2.56
C PRO A 177 1.41 -11.24 2.35
N GLN A 178 2.46 -10.46 2.62
CA GLN A 178 3.84 -10.93 2.59
C GLN A 178 4.62 -10.44 3.80
N PRO A 179 5.58 -11.25 4.27
CA PRO A 179 6.55 -10.80 5.25
C PRO A 179 7.55 -9.82 4.65
N VAL A 180 8.11 -8.95 5.49
CA VAL A 180 9.28 -8.13 5.17
C VAL A 180 10.32 -8.31 6.27
N GLU A 181 11.58 -8.46 5.88
CA GLU A 181 12.69 -8.50 6.83
C GLU A 181 13.18 -7.07 7.11
N VAL A 182 13.19 -6.67 8.38
CA VAL A 182 13.67 -5.37 8.85
C VAL A 182 14.63 -5.57 10.01
N ASP A 183 15.89 -5.16 9.83
CA ASP A 183 16.97 -5.28 10.83
C ASP A 183 17.08 -6.69 11.46
N GLY A 184 17.01 -7.72 10.62
CA GLY A 184 17.09 -9.13 11.04
C GLY A 184 15.82 -9.70 11.69
N ARG A 185 14.74 -8.91 11.75
CA ARG A 185 13.41 -9.35 12.20
C ARG A 185 12.44 -9.46 11.04
N ARG A 186 11.74 -10.58 10.98
CA ARG A 186 10.62 -10.79 10.08
C ARG A 186 9.36 -10.12 10.61
N PHE A 187 8.73 -9.29 9.80
CA PHE A 187 7.40 -8.72 10.04
C PHE A 187 6.38 -9.36 9.08
N ASP A 188 5.55 -10.24 9.61
CA ASP A 188 4.43 -10.83 8.88
C ASP A 188 3.35 -9.77 8.59
N GLY A 189 2.68 -9.91 7.45
CA GLY A 189 1.63 -8.98 7.02
C GLY A 189 2.08 -7.51 6.91
N PHE A 190 3.39 -7.25 6.82
CA PHE A 190 3.96 -5.91 6.73
C PHE A 190 3.53 -5.21 5.44
N MET A 191 3.51 -5.98 4.35
CA MET A 191 2.99 -5.54 3.07
C MET A 191 1.98 -6.55 2.54
N ASP A 192 1.18 -6.12 1.57
CA ASP A 192 0.12 -6.91 0.97
C ASP A 192 -0.12 -6.39 -0.45
N LEU A 193 -0.44 -7.27 -1.40
CA LEU A 193 -1.06 -6.84 -2.67
C LEU A 193 -2.54 -7.20 -2.61
N ARG A 194 -3.40 -6.19 -2.73
CA ARG A 194 -4.84 -6.43 -2.90
C ARG A 194 -5.32 -6.01 -4.26
N LEU A 195 -6.17 -6.84 -4.84
CA LEU A 195 -6.87 -6.60 -6.10
C LEU A 195 -8.35 -6.58 -5.80
N LEU A 196 -9.06 -5.55 -6.23
CA LEU A 196 -10.49 -5.39 -6.00
C LEU A 196 -11.21 -5.28 -7.34
N ARG A 197 -12.35 -5.93 -7.45
CA ARG A 197 -13.23 -5.83 -8.60
C ARG A 197 -14.65 -5.55 -8.13
N CYS A 198 -15.28 -4.56 -8.75
CA CYS A 198 -16.61 -4.09 -8.40
C CYS A 198 -17.73 -4.86 -9.11
N ALA A 199 -17.44 -5.39 -10.30
CA ALA A 199 -18.38 -6.20 -11.08
C ALA A 199 -17.66 -7.21 -12.00
N GLY A 200 -18.42 -8.06 -12.69
CA GLY A 200 -17.88 -9.01 -13.67
C GLY A 200 -17.49 -10.35 -13.06
N GLU A 201 -16.54 -11.03 -13.70
CA GLU A 201 -16.09 -12.35 -13.25
C GLU A 201 -15.38 -12.26 -11.89
N PRO A 202 -15.45 -13.28 -11.03
CA PRO A 202 -14.62 -13.34 -9.84
C PRO A 202 -13.13 -13.55 -10.15
N PHE A 203 -12.25 -13.29 -9.18
CA PHE A 203 -10.87 -13.76 -9.25
C PHE A 203 -10.80 -15.27 -9.01
N GLY A 204 -9.87 -15.94 -9.68
CA GLY A 204 -9.63 -17.39 -9.54
C GLY A 204 -8.31 -17.72 -8.84
N GLU A 205 -8.05 -19.02 -8.72
CA GLU A 205 -6.82 -19.53 -8.09
C GLU A 205 -5.54 -19.08 -8.83
N GLN A 206 -5.56 -19.02 -10.16
CA GLN A 206 -4.42 -18.53 -10.93
C GLN A 206 -4.16 -17.04 -10.69
N ASP A 207 -5.22 -16.25 -10.49
CA ASP A 207 -5.07 -14.86 -10.10
C ASP A 207 -4.41 -14.74 -8.73
N LEU A 208 -4.82 -15.56 -7.76
CA LEU A 208 -4.23 -15.62 -6.43
C LEU A 208 -2.74 -15.95 -6.48
N LEU A 209 -2.36 -16.99 -7.24
CA LEU A 209 -0.95 -17.40 -7.38
C LEU A 209 -0.10 -16.32 -8.06
N ALA A 210 -0.63 -15.67 -9.08
CA ALA A 210 0.07 -14.59 -9.77
C ALA A 210 0.20 -13.35 -8.88
N ALA A 211 -0.88 -12.93 -8.21
CA ALA A 211 -0.88 -11.84 -7.25
C ALA A 211 0.10 -12.10 -6.10
N HIS A 212 0.19 -13.35 -5.63
CA HIS A 212 1.15 -13.74 -4.59
C HIS A 212 2.59 -13.56 -5.02
N ARG A 213 2.93 -13.89 -6.28
CA ARG A 213 4.28 -13.66 -6.83
C ARG A 213 4.59 -12.16 -6.99
N VAL A 214 3.61 -11.36 -7.41
CA VAL A 214 3.78 -9.90 -7.53
C VAL A 214 3.98 -9.29 -6.14
N SER A 215 3.16 -9.68 -5.17
CA SER A 215 3.30 -9.24 -3.78
C SER A 215 4.69 -9.58 -3.22
N GLY A 216 5.17 -10.82 -3.45
CA GLY A 216 6.52 -11.23 -3.02
C GLY A 216 7.65 -10.42 -3.68
N PHE A 217 7.46 -9.94 -4.91
CA PHE A 217 8.42 -9.04 -5.55
C PHE A 217 8.49 -7.68 -4.83
N VAL A 218 7.35 -7.09 -4.46
CA VAL A 218 7.32 -5.84 -3.68
C VAL A 218 7.90 -6.05 -2.28
N ALA A 219 7.54 -7.14 -1.59
CA ALA A 219 8.07 -7.48 -0.28
C ALA A 219 9.60 -7.63 -0.27
N ARG A 220 10.16 -8.24 -1.34
CA ARG A 220 11.60 -8.33 -1.52
C ARG A 220 12.24 -6.96 -1.71
N ALA A 221 11.64 -6.08 -2.51
CA ALA A 221 12.12 -4.71 -2.68
C ALA A 221 12.12 -3.94 -1.34
N THR A 222 11.04 -4.06 -0.56
CA THR A 222 10.95 -3.44 0.77
C THR A 222 11.99 -4.00 1.74
N SER A 223 12.28 -5.30 1.69
CA SER A 223 13.32 -5.92 2.53
C SER A 223 14.73 -5.43 2.15
N LEU A 224 15.01 -5.25 0.85
CA LEU A 224 16.26 -4.64 0.38
C LEU A 224 16.38 -3.19 0.83
N ALA A 225 15.30 -2.41 0.72
CA ALA A 225 15.23 -1.05 1.23
C ALA A 225 15.49 -0.99 2.75
N ALA A 226 14.90 -1.90 3.53
CA ALA A 226 15.15 -2.00 4.96
C ALA A 226 16.62 -2.34 5.27
N ALA A 227 17.27 -3.19 4.46
CA ALA A 227 18.69 -3.48 4.60
C ALA A 227 19.58 -2.27 4.33
N LEU A 228 19.27 -1.44 3.32
CA LEU A 228 19.96 -0.17 3.07
C LEU A 228 19.82 0.77 4.28
N VAL A 229 18.61 0.87 4.82
CA VAL A 229 18.35 1.70 6.01
C VAL A 229 19.11 1.19 7.24
N ALA A 230 19.17 -0.13 7.44
CA ALA A 230 19.98 -0.74 8.49
C ALA A 230 21.48 -0.41 8.34
N ALA A 231 21.96 -0.19 7.12
CA ALA A 231 23.32 0.25 6.80
C ALA A 231 23.52 1.79 6.87
N GLY A 232 22.47 2.56 7.20
CA GLY A 232 22.54 4.01 7.42
C GLY A 232 21.97 4.87 6.30
N THR A 233 21.35 4.29 5.27
CA THR A 233 20.69 5.05 4.20
C THR A 233 19.37 5.66 4.70
N GLY A 234 19.13 6.93 4.40
CA GLY A 234 17.81 7.55 4.64
C GLY A 234 16.80 7.07 3.60
N LEU A 235 15.59 6.69 4.04
CA LEU A 235 14.50 6.31 3.15
C LEU A 235 13.16 6.63 3.81
N GLU A 236 12.42 7.55 3.22
CA GLU A 236 11.06 7.88 3.65
C GLU A 236 10.09 7.86 2.47
N VAL A 237 8.93 7.26 2.69
CA VAL A 237 7.81 7.30 1.76
C VAL A 237 6.93 8.51 2.08
N THR A 238 6.99 9.50 1.20
CA THR A 238 6.27 10.78 1.34
C THR A 238 5.02 10.84 0.46
N ALA A 239 4.93 9.99 -0.57
CA ALA A 239 3.74 9.85 -1.42
C ALA A 239 2.59 9.11 -0.72
N PHE A 240 1.49 8.93 -1.46
CA PHE A 240 0.31 8.15 -1.07
C PHE A 240 -0.46 8.68 0.13
N ASP A 241 -0.44 10.00 0.33
CA ASP A 241 -1.38 10.70 1.22
C ASP A 241 -2.68 11.07 0.48
N SER A 242 -3.57 11.81 1.14
CA SER A 242 -4.86 12.24 0.57
C SER A 242 -4.66 13.08 -0.71
N ASP A 243 -3.74 14.04 -0.68
CA ASP A 243 -3.51 14.98 -1.77
C ASP A 243 -2.91 14.27 -2.99
N TRP A 244 -2.03 13.30 -2.76
CA TRP A 244 -1.50 12.43 -3.79
C TRP A 244 -2.61 11.62 -4.47
N HIS A 245 -3.49 10.95 -3.71
CA HIS A 245 -4.57 10.15 -4.31
C HIS A 245 -5.53 11.03 -5.10
N TRP A 246 -5.88 12.20 -4.56
CA TRP A 246 -6.72 13.16 -5.27
C TRP A 246 -6.10 13.58 -6.60
N THR A 247 -4.83 13.99 -6.57
CA THR A 247 -4.11 14.44 -7.77
C THR A 247 -3.92 13.33 -8.78
N ALA A 248 -3.55 12.13 -8.33
CA ALA A 248 -3.33 10.96 -9.19
C ALA A 248 -4.62 10.53 -9.92
N VAL A 249 -5.77 10.60 -9.25
CA VAL A 249 -7.05 10.16 -9.82
C VAL A 249 -7.73 11.27 -10.64
N THR A 250 -7.70 12.52 -10.19
CA THR A 250 -8.41 13.63 -10.85
C THR A 250 -7.56 14.35 -11.90
N GLY A 251 -6.23 14.31 -11.76
CA GLY A 251 -5.29 15.11 -12.56
C GLY A 251 -5.16 16.57 -12.09
N THR A 252 -5.82 16.93 -10.98
CA THR A 252 -5.83 18.28 -10.41
C THR A 252 -5.52 18.21 -8.92
N GLY A 253 -4.87 19.21 -8.35
CA GLY A 253 -4.69 19.29 -6.90
C GLY A 253 -6.05 19.39 -6.16
N PRO A 254 -6.12 18.98 -4.88
CA PRO A 254 -7.32 19.19 -4.08
C PRO A 254 -7.67 20.67 -4.05
N ALA A 255 -8.97 20.99 -4.09
CA ALA A 255 -9.42 22.36 -3.94
C ALA A 255 -8.91 22.87 -2.57
N ALA A 256 -8.26 24.04 -2.56
CA ALA A 256 -7.78 24.64 -1.32
C ALA A 256 -8.95 24.70 -0.31
N PRO A 257 -8.73 24.34 0.97
CA PRO A 257 -9.76 24.43 2.00
C PRO A 257 -10.18 25.91 2.16
N GLY A 258 -11.25 26.29 1.48
CA GLY A 258 -11.70 27.69 1.35
C GLY A 258 -12.56 27.97 0.12
N ALA A 259 -12.59 27.10 -0.90
CA ALA A 259 -13.36 27.33 -2.13
C ALA A 259 -14.87 27.03 -2.04
N LEU A 260 -15.38 26.64 -0.86
CA LEU A 260 -16.82 26.45 -0.60
C LEU A 260 -17.31 27.39 0.51
N ALA A 261 -17.10 28.70 0.35
CA ALA A 261 -17.93 29.69 1.02
C ALA A 261 -19.21 29.90 0.19
N GLY A 262 -20.23 29.08 0.48
CA GLY A 262 -21.60 29.37 0.06
C GLY A 262 -22.10 30.67 0.72
N PRO A 263 -23.10 31.35 0.13
CA PRO A 263 -23.43 32.73 0.47
C PRO A 263 -23.90 32.87 1.91
N ASP A 264 -23.46 33.95 2.55
CA ASP A 264 -23.80 34.39 3.90
C ASP A 264 -25.28 34.14 4.22
N ARG A 265 -25.53 33.38 5.30
CA ARG A 265 -26.84 33.40 5.96
C ARG A 265 -27.08 34.82 6.46
N ARG A 266 -27.93 35.56 5.75
CA ARG A 266 -28.54 36.78 6.30
C ARG A 266 -29.34 36.39 7.53
N ALA A 267 -29.01 37.05 8.64
CA ALA A 267 -29.81 37.01 9.84
C ALA A 267 -31.20 37.61 9.56
N SER A 268 -32.22 36.85 9.95
CA SER A 268 -33.59 37.28 10.26
C SER A 268 -34.02 36.53 11.50
#